data_AF-A0A8X8GQ06-F1
#
_entry.id   AF-A0A8X8GQ06-F1
#
_cell.length_a   1.000
_cell.length_b   1.000
_cell.length_c   1.000
_cell.angle_alpha   90.00
_cell.angle_beta   90.00
_cell.angle_gamma   90.00
#
_symmetry.space_group_name_H-M   'P 1'
#
loop_
_entity.id
_entity.type
_entity.pdbx_description
1 polymer ?
#
loop_
_entity_poly.entity_id
_entity_poly.type
_entity_poly.pdbx_seq_one_letter_code
_entity_poly.pdbx_strand_id
1 'polypeptide(L)'
;MLQFTFLGTSSGVPTLTRNVSGLAIHYCKSKDWILVDAGEGTQHRIQQAKLSLQHLKAICITHVHGDHCYGLMGLLASAGMNARKDPITLIAPKEIQQWFAVTCQFTELFLPYPIHFIDVNTLTNPFQLDEHISIDVHHLHHRVTSYAYGFKATQTQRKLNVDVLNQLKIPKGKLWGDLQQGQNIEWNGQSVLSQDVLIQNTQSVYAIVGGDNDQPELLSNACQDAALLIHETTYTQSILDKVGAGPMHSSAKMVAEFAESIQLPNLIATHLSARYHDAQGVQSIGNEIAQYYHGNFYIADDFDQYELNMHGELTQFRTGKPWEK
;
A
#
# COMPACT_ATOMS: atom_id res chain seq x y z
N MET A 1 -4.04 -11.21 -3.53
CA MET A 1 -3.34 -11.01 -2.24
C MET A 1 -2.47 -9.78 -2.40
N LEU A 2 -2.42 -8.94 -1.38
CA LEU A 2 -1.53 -7.79 -1.31
C LEU A 2 -0.28 -8.19 -0.54
N GLN A 3 0.89 -7.77 -1.00
CA GLN A 3 2.14 -7.95 -0.30
C GLN A 3 2.78 -6.59 -0.05
N PHE A 4 3.34 -6.43 1.14
CA PHE A 4 3.90 -5.19 1.67
C PHE A 4 5.37 -5.42 1.96
N THR A 5 6.27 -4.59 1.42
CA THR A 5 7.70 -4.60 1.73
C THR A 5 8.10 -3.23 2.25
N PHE A 6 8.46 -3.17 3.53
CA PHE A 6 8.90 -1.93 4.16
C PHE A 6 10.31 -1.58 3.69
N LEU A 7 10.48 -0.38 3.11
CA LEU A 7 11.78 0.10 2.62
C LEU A 7 12.46 1.01 3.65
N GLY A 8 11.65 1.67 4.48
CA GLY A 8 12.07 2.43 5.64
C GLY A 8 10.93 2.63 6.64
N THR A 9 11.28 2.65 7.92
CA THR A 9 10.35 2.60 9.06
C THR A 9 10.66 3.63 10.15
N SER A 10 11.63 4.52 9.92
CA SER A 10 12.06 5.58 10.85
C SER A 10 11.31 6.88 10.62
N SER A 11 10.99 7.59 11.70
CA SER A 11 10.38 8.92 11.66
C SER A 11 11.39 10.05 11.64
N GLY A 12 11.16 11.04 10.78
CA GLY A 12 11.87 12.33 10.70
C GLY A 12 13.29 12.25 10.13
N VAL A 13 14.08 11.27 10.55
CA VAL A 13 15.48 11.11 10.17
C VAL A 13 15.84 9.63 9.99
N PRO A 14 16.79 9.30 9.09
CA PRO A 14 17.31 7.96 9.00
C PRO A 14 18.20 7.65 10.20
N THR A 15 18.29 6.37 10.56
CA THR A 15 19.20 5.83 11.57
C THR A 15 20.14 4.81 10.93
N LEU A 16 21.08 4.27 11.71
CA LEU A 16 21.96 3.20 11.24
C LEU A 16 21.18 1.91 10.88
N THR A 17 20.01 1.71 11.47
CA THR A 17 19.22 0.47 11.33
C THR A 17 17.99 0.64 10.45
N ARG A 18 17.36 1.83 10.47
CA ARG A 18 16.09 2.12 9.80
C ARG A 18 16.20 3.37 8.90
N ASN A 19 15.78 3.26 7.65
CA ASN A 19 15.62 4.39 6.75
C ASN A 19 14.31 5.14 7.03
N VAL A 20 14.17 6.35 6.51
CA VAL A 20 12.91 7.10 6.50
C VAL A 20 11.84 6.47 5.61
N SER A 21 10.59 6.89 5.78
CA SER A 21 9.37 6.35 5.20
C SER A 21 9.46 5.94 3.73
N GLY A 22 9.11 4.68 3.48
CA GLY A 22 8.88 4.13 2.16
C GLY A 22 8.32 2.72 2.25
N LEU A 23 7.26 2.43 1.50
CA LEU A 23 6.56 1.15 1.52
C LEU A 23 6.23 0.71 0.10
N ALA A 24 6.70 -0.46 -0.30
CA ALA A 24 6.30 -1.08 -1.55
C ALA A 24 5.09 -2.00 -1.34
N ILE A 25 4.08 -1.86 -2.20
CA ILE A 25 2.87 -2.67 -2.22
C ILE A 25 2.76 -3.34 -3.58
N HIS A 26 2.53 -4.65 -3.61
CA HIS A 26 2.29 -5.35 -4.88
C HIS A 26 1.16 -6.37 -4.78
N TYR A 27 0.52 -6.60 -5.91
CA TYR A 27 -0.40 -7.72 -6.06
C TYR A 27 0.41 -8.97 -6.42
N CYS A 28 0.30 -10.05 -5.64
CA CYS A 28 1.19 -11.22 -5.73
C CYS A 28 1.27 -11.89 -7.11
N LYS A 29 0.29 -11.68 -8.00
CA LYS A 29 0.27 -12.24 -9.37
C LYS A 29 0.89 -11.32 -10.42
N SER A 30 1.25 -10.11 -10.04
CA SER A 30 1.89 -9.13 -10.91
C SER A 30 3.31 -8.83 -10.43
N LYS A 31 4.18 -8.47 -11.37
CA LYS A 31 5.47 -7.86 -11.04
C LYS A 31 5.30 -6.37 -10.74
N ASP A 32 4.18 -5.79 -11.16
CA ASP A 32 3.86 -4.39 -10.97
C ASP A 32 3.59 -4.09 -9.51
N TRP A 33 4.06 -2.92 -9.09
CA TRP A 33 4.03 -2.50 -7.69
C TRP A 33 3.82 -0.98 -7.57
N ILE A 34 3.45 -0.59 -6.36
CA ILE A 34 3.12 0.77 -5.95
C ILE A 34 4.05 1.15 -4.82
N LEU A 35 4.51 2.40 -4.81
CA LEU A 35 5.28 2.96 -3.70
C LEU A 35 4.39 3.92 -2.91
N VAL A 36 4.34 3.78 -1.59
CA VAL A 36 3.79 4.77 -0.67
C VAL A 36 4.95 5.43 0.07
N ASP A 37 5.04 6.74 -0.10
CA ASP A 37 6.15 7.60 0.29
C ASP A 37 7.51 7.21 -0.31
N ALA A 38 8.32 8.24 -0.53
CA ALA A 38 9.65 8.15 -1.11
C ALA A 38 10.60 9.05 -0.33
N GLY A 39 10.80 8.74 0.95
CA GLY A 39 11.80 9.39 1.78
C GLY A 39 13.21 9.28 1.20
N GLU A 40 14.13 10.14 1.68
CA GLU A 40 15.52 10.11 1.22
C GLU A 40 16.11 8.69 1.31
N GLY A 41 16.91 8.32 0.31
CA GLY A 41 17.55 7.01 0.25
C GLY A 41 16.67 5.87 -0.27
N THR A 42 15.35 6.06 -0.47
CA THR A 42 14.40 5.02 -0.92
C THR A 42 14.88 4.26 -2.17
N GLN A 43 15.49 4.93 -3.15
CA GLN A 43 16.03 4.27 -4.35
C GLN A 43 17.11 3.21 -4.04
N HIS A 44 17.92 3.41 -2.99
CA HIS A 44 18.91 2.42 -2.55
C HIS A 44 18.21 1.22 -1.90
N ARG A 45 17.17 1.49 -1.10
CA ARG A 45 16.35 0.45 -0.46
C ARG A 45 15.63 -0.40 -1.49
N ILE A 46 15.10 0.20 -2.56
CA ILE A 46 14.50 -0.50 -3.72
C ILE A 46 15.50 -1.49 -4.34
N GLN A 47 16.75 -1.07 -4.59
CA GLN A 47 17.78 -1.95 -5.13
C GLN A 47 18.08 -3.12 -4.18
N GLN A 48 18.19 -2.85 -2.89
CA GLN A 48 18.43 -3.86 -1.86
C GLN A 48 17.27 -4.86 -1.73
N ALA A 49 16.03 -4.39 -1.86
CA ALA A 49 14.82 -5.20 -1.91
C ALA A 49 14.63 -5.95 -3.24
N LYS A 50 15.51 -5.71 -4.24
CA LYS A 50 15.44 -6.27 -5.60
C LYS A 50 14.13 -5.94 -6.32
N LEU A 51 13.57 -4.78 -6.03
CA LEU A 51 12.40 -4.24 -6.73
C LEU A 51 12.85 -3.52 -8.01
N SER A 52 12.17 -3.79 -9.12
CA SER A 52 12.50 -3.17 -10.40
C SER A 52 11.70 -1.89 -10.60
N LEU A 53 12.40 -0.78 -10.84
CA LEU A 53 11.77 0.50 -11.21
C LEU A 53 11.03 0.43 -12.56
N GLN A 54 11.22 -0.61 -13.38
CA GLN A 54 10.42 -0.80 -14.60
C GLN A 54 8.96 -1.19 -14.30
N HIS A 55 8.75 -1.84 -13.15
CA HIS A 55 7.44 -2.33 -12.72
C HIS A 55 6.72 -1.38 -11.75
N LEU A 56 7.34 -0.25 -11.39
CA LEU A 56 6.68 0.76 -10.56
C LEU A 56 5.56 1.42 -11.36
N LYS A 57 4.31 1.26 -10.96
CA LYS A 57 3.14 1.81 -11.67
C LYS A 57 2.62 3.09 -11.06
N ALA A 58 2.62 3.19 -9.73
CA ALA A 58 2.20 4.38 -9.03
C ALA A 58 3.09 4.72 -7.84
N ILE A 59 3.18 6.00 -7.53
CA ILE A 59 3.76 6.54 -6.30
C ILE A 59 2.68 7.37 -5.62
N CYS A 60 2.44 7.11 -4.34
CA CYS A 60 1.48 7.83 -3.50
C CYS A 60 2.28 8.57 -2.41
N ILE A 61 2.16 9.90 -2.32
CA ILE A 61 2.88 10.70 -1.31
C ILE A 61 1.89 11.19 -0.27
N THR A 62 2.06 10.77 0.99
CA THR A 62 1.14 11.06 2.08
C THR A 62 1.17 12.53 2.48
N HIS A 63 2.35 13.18 2.46
CA HIS A 63 2.47 14.61 2.70
C HIS A 63 3.85 15.15 2.28
N VAL A 64 4.06 16.46 2.45
CA VAL A 64 5.20 17.18 1.88
C VAL A 64 6.47 17.19 2.73
N HIS A 65 6.50 16.51 3.88
CA HIS A 65 7.74 16.46 4.67
C HIS A 65 8.83 15.64 3.97
N GLY A 66 10.08 15.98 4.27
CA GLY A 66 11.23 15.51 3.51
C GLY A 66 11.51 14.03 3.67
N ASP A 67 11.29 13.49 4.86
CA ASP A 67 11.37 12.07 5.18
C ASP A 67 10.31 11.22 4.47
N HIS A 68 9.34 11.84 3.79
CA HIS A 68 8.34 11.17 2.96
C HIS A 68 8.50 11.44 1.46
N CYS A 69 9.27 12.45 1.03
CA CYS A 69 9.33 12.80 -0.40
C CYS A 69 10.71 13.13 -0.98
N TYR A 70 11.76 13.37 -0.18
CA TYR A 70 13.06 13.81 -0.71
C TYR A 70 13.75 12.80 -1.63
N GLY A 71 13.45 11.51 -1.50
CA GLY A 71 13.97 10.46 -2.39
C GLY A 71 13.30 10.43 -3.77
N LEU A 72 12.17 11.12 -3.95
CA LEU A 72 11.35 11.05 -5.16
C LEU A 72 12.12 11.44 -6.42
N MET A 73 12.82 12.57 -6.40
CA MET A 73 13.48 13.12 -7.60
C MET A 73 14.59 12.21 -8.11
N GLY A 74 15.44 11.73 -7.20
CA GLY A 74 16.51 10.78 -7.53
C GLY A 74 15.94 9.47 -8.05
N LEU A 75 14.85 8.97 -7.45
CA LEU A 75 14.17 7.76 -7.89
C LEU A 75 13.63 7.89 -9.33
N LEU A 76 12.96 9.00 -9.66
CA LEU A 76 12.41 9.24 -10.98
C LEU A 76 13.51 9.37 -12.04
N ALA A 77 14.59 10.09 -11.73
CA ALA A 77 15.75 10.20 -12.59
C ALA A 77 16.40 8.82 -12.85
N SER A 78 16.58 8.03 -11.78
CA SER A 78 17.12 6.67 -11.85
C SER A 78 16.27 5.73 -12.71
N ALA A 79 14.94 5.81 -12.63
CA ALA A 79 14.05 5.05 -13.51
C ALA A 79 14.28 5.44 -15.00
N GLY A 80 14.47 6.73 -15.28
CA GLY A 80 14.75 7.23 -16.64
C GLY A 80 16.09 6.75 -17.18
N MET A 81 17.14 6.81 -16.37
CA MET A 81 18.47 6.30 -16.72
C MET A 81 18.48 4.78 -16.97
N ASN A 82 17.58 4.04 -16.29
CA ASN A 82 17.36 2.62 -16.55
C ASN A 82 16.48 2.35 -17.78
N ALA A 83 16.37 3.31 -18.70
CA ALA A 83 15.66 3.21 -19.98
C ALA A 83 14.14 2.95 -19.85
N ARG A 84 13.53 3.35 -18.73
CA ARG A 84 12.06 3.31 -18.59
C ARG A 84 11.38 4.14 -19.69
N LYS A 85 10.27 3.62 -20.21
CA LYS A 85 9.39 4.28 -21.20
C LYS A 85 7.93 4.41 -20.74
N ASP A 86 7.48 3.49 -19.90
CA ASP A 86 6.10 3.48 -19.41
C ASP A 86 5.82 4.65 -18.46
N PRO A 87 4.58 5.20 -18.46
CA PRO A 87 4.16 6.22 -17.50
C PRO A 87 4.32 5.77 -16.04
N ILE A 88 4.60 6.72 -15.14
CA ILE A 88 4.37 6.54 -13.70
C ILE A 88 3.21 7.44 -13.29
N THR A 89 2.22 6.89 -12.59
CA THR A 89 1.18 7.69 -11.92
C THR A 89 1.72 8.24 -10.61
N LEU A 90 1.66 9.54 -10.39
CA LEU A 90 2.07 10.19 -9.15
C LEU A 90 0.85 10.82 -8.49
N ILE A 91 0.35 10.20 -7.43
CA ILE A 91 -0.77 10.70 -6.62
C ILE A 91 -0.16 11.41 -5.41
N ALA A 92 -0.26 12.74 -5.36
CA ALA A 92 0.47 13.52 -4.36
C ALA A 92 -0.16 14.90 -4.14
N PRO A 93 0.20 15.61 -3.05
CA PRO A 93 -0.11 17.03 -2.88
C PRO A 93 0.44 17.85 -4.06
N LYS A 94 -0.29 18.89 -4.47
CA LYS A 94 0.06 19.75 -5.61
C LYS A 94 1.46 20.37 -5.50
N GLU A 95 1.93 20.62 -4.29
CA GLU A 95 3.25 21.13 -3.97
C GLU A 95 4.35 20.20 -4.51
N ILE A 96 4.14 18.89 -4.55
CA ILE A 96 5.08 17.92 -5.12
C ILE A 96 5.23 18.13 -6.64
N GLN A 97 4.16 18.47 -7.35
CA GLN A 97 4.24 18.80 -8.78
C GLN A 97 5.06 20.06 -9.03
N GLN A 98 4.86 21.08 -8.19
CA GLN A 98 5.60 22.34 -8.28
C GLN A 98 7.09 22.11 -7.98
N TRP A 99 7.39 21.35 -6.92
CA TRP A 99 8.75 20.97 -6.56
C TRP A 99 9.43 20.17 -7.68
N PHE A 100 8.74 19.19 -8.26
CA PHE A 100 9.22 18.43 -9.43
C PHE A 100 9.58 19.34 -10.60
N ALA A 101 8.71 20.27 -10.96
CA ALA A 101 8.97 21.21 -12.07
C ALA A 101 10.21 22.08 -11.82
N VAL A 102 10.37 22.59 -10.59
CA VAL A 102 11.54 23.39 -10.19
C VAL A 102 12.82 22.55 -10.21
N THR A 103 12.79 21.31 -9.71
CA THR A 103 13.95 20.40 -9.79
C THR A 103 14.32 20.14 -11.25
N CYS A 104 13.36 19.82 -12.11
CA CYS A 104 13.62 19.63 -13.54
C CYS A 104 14.26 20.84 -14.19
N GLN A 105 13.79 22.05 -13.88
CA GLN A 105 14.36 23.29 -14.38
C GLN A 105 15.80 23.51 -13.90
N PHE A 106 16.08 23.34 -12.60
CA PHE A 106 17.39 23.68 -12.04
C PHE A 106 18.45 22.60 -12.22
N THR A 107 18.07 21.33 -12.41
CA THR A 107 19.02 20.24 -12.62
C THR A 107 19.08 19.78 -14.07
N GLU A 108 18.37 20.44 -14.98
CA GLU A 108 18.19 20.01 -16.38
C GLU A 108 17.76 18.53 -16.48
N LEU A 109 16.86 18.10 -15.57
CA LEU A 109 16.37 16.73 -15.58
C LEU A 109 15.31 16.56 -16.67
N PHE A 110 15.58 15.64 -17.58
CA PHE A 110 14.65 15.20 -18.62
C PHE A 110 14.28 13.74 -18.39
N LEU A 111 13.01 13.46 -18.11
CA LEU A 111 12.52 12.09 -18.01
C LEU A 111 12.14 11.56 -19.41
N PRO A 112 12.66 10.38 -19.82
CA PRO A 112 12.34 9.79 -21.12
C PRO A 112 10.98 9.06 -21.15
N TYR A 113 10.15 9.27 -20.13
CA TYR A 113 8.85 8.68 -19.91
C TYR A 113 7.92 9.70 -19.22
N PRO A 114 6.60 9.60 -19.39
CA PRO A 114 5.66 10.56 -18.83
C PRO A 114 5.40 10.33 -17.33
N ILE A 115 5.15 11.43 -16.61
CA ILE A 115 4.56 11.42 -15.27
C ILE A 115 3.10 11.81 -15.39
N HIS A 116 2.19 10.92 -14.99
CA HIS A 116 0.78 11.21 -14.87
C HIS A 116 0.51 11.70 -13.44
N PHE A 117 0.55 13.00 -13.24
CA PHE A 117 0.30 13.61 -11.93
C PHE A 117 -1.20 13.70 -11.62
N ILE A 118 -1.59 13.27 -10.44
CA ILE A 118 -2.94 13.41 -9.88
C ILE A 118 -2.81 14.16 -8.56
N ASP A 119 -3.45 15.34 -8.49
CA ASP A 119 -3.58 16.05 -7.22
C ASP A 119 -4.50 15.25 -6.31
N VAL A 120 -3.96 14.85 -5.17
CA VAL A 120 -4.63 14.04 -4.15
C VAL A 120 -5.98 14.64 -3.74
N ASN A 121 -6.11 15.98 -3.72
CA ASN A 121 -7.35 16.67 -3.34
C ASN A 121 -8.47 16.54 -4.37
N THR A 122 -8.17 16.10 -5.59
CA THR A 122 -9.18 15.93 -6.65
C THR A 122 -9.80 14.53 -6.66
N LEU A 123 -9.26 13.60 -5.86
CA LEU A 123 -9.78 12.24 -5.76
C LEU A 123 -11.01 12.19 -4.87
N THR A 124 -12.19 12.22 -5.48
CA THR A 124 -13.48 12.06 -4.80
C THR A 124 -14.02 10.63 -4.86
N ASN A 125 -13.44 9.79 -5.71
CA ASN A 125 -13.78 8.38 -5.89
C ASN A 125 -12.48 7.57 -5.97
N PRO A 126 -12.53 6.25 -5.68
CA PRO A 126 -11.37 5.39 -5.86
C PRO A 126 -10.81 5.48 -7.29
N PHE A 127 -9.51 5.75 -7.40
CA PHE A 127 -8.75 5.70 -8.65
C PHE A 127 -8.45 4.25 -9.02
N GLN A 128 -8.98 3.80 -10.15
CA GLN A 128 -8.67 2.47 -10.67
C GLN A 128 -7.27 2.46 -11.29
N LEU A 129 -6.31 1.78 -10.67
CA LEU A 129 -4.94 1.68 -11.18
C LEU A 129 -4.84 0.65 -12.31
N ASP A 130 -5.42 -0.53 -12.09
CA ASP A 130 -5.52 -1.63 -13.05
C ASP A 130 -6.76 -2.48 -12.78
N GLU A 131 -6.93 -3.63 -13.43
CA GLU A 131 -8.09 -4.53 -13.25
C GLU A 131 -8.20 -5.18 -11.86
N HIS A 132 -7.16 -5.09 -11.03
CA HIS A 132 -7.07 -5.72 -9.72
C HIS A 132 -7.02 -4.72 -8.57
N ILE A 133 -6.39 -3.55 -8.75
CA ILE A 133 -6.16 -2.57 -7.69
C ILE A 133 -6.88 -1.26 -7.97
N SER A 134 -7.62 -0.78 -6.96
CA SER A 134 -8.04 0.62 -6.85
C SER A 134 -7.43 1.28 -5.62
N ILE A 135 -7.19 2.59 -5.73
CA ILE A 135 -6.59 3.43 -4.67
C ILE A 135 -7.59 4.52 -4.30
N ASP A 136 -7.94 4.64 -3.03
CA ASP A 136 -8.68 5.79 -2.50
C ASP A 136 -7.87 6.55 -1.45
N VAL A 137 -8.40 7.69 -1.01
CA VAL A 137 -7.69 8.61 -0.14
C VAL A 137 -8.57 9.09 1.00
N HIS A 138 -7.96 9.28 2.17
CA HIS A 138 -8.60 9.80 3.37
C HIS A 138 -7.76 10.93 3.96
N HIS A 139 -8.40 12.05 4.34
CA HIS A 139 -7.70 13.17 4.95
C HIS A 139 -7.29 12.85 6.40
N LEU A 140 -6.08 13.26 6.77
CA LEU A 140 -5.52 13.14 8.12
C LEU A 140 -5.20 14.52 8.70
N HIS A 141 -4.89 14.55 10.00
CA HIS A 141 -4.50 15.77 10.70
C HIS A 141 -3.03 15.72 11.11
N HIS A 142 -2.24 16.61 10.53
CA HIS A 142 -0.82 16.77 10.81
C HIS A 142 -0.39 18.24 10.62
N ARG A 143 0.87 18.58 10.90
CA ARG A 143 1.38 19.98 10.80
C ARG A 143 1.23 20.57 9.40
N VAL A 144 1.23 19.71 8.40
CA VAL A 144 0.84 19.98 7.02
C VAL A 144 -0.28 19.01 6.67
N THR A 145 -1.06 19.30 5.62
CA THR A 145 -2.08 18.36 5.17
C THR A 145 -1.46 17.00 4.87
N SER A 146 -2.02 15.95 5.48
CA SER A 146 -1.60 14.57 5.35
C SER A 146 -2.75 13.70 4.88
N TYR A 147 -2.43 12.57 4.26
CA TYR A 147 -3.40 11.66 3.67
C TYR A 147 -3.05 10.22 4.02
N ALA A 148 -4.07 9.39 4.19
CA ALA A 148 -3.95 7.94 4.11
C ALA A 148 -4.38 7.47 2.72
N TYR A 149 -3.76 6.40 2.24
CA TYR A 149 -4.15 5.73 1.01
C TYR A 149 -4.73 4.36 1.31
N GLY A 150 -5.91 4.08 0.78
CA GLY A 150 -6.49 2.75 0.83
C GLY A 150 -6.27 1.99 -0.47
N PHE A 151 -5.92 0.72 -0.36
CA PHE A 151 -5.62 -0.17 -1.46
C PHE A 151 -6.61 -1.33 -1.45
N LYS A 152 -7.53 -1.33 -2.41
CA LYS A 152 -8.50 -2.42 -2.57
C LYS A 152 -8.03 -3.33 -3.69
N ALA A 153 -7.67 -4.56 -3.33
CA ALA A 153 -7.37 -5.62 -4.29
C ALA A 153 -8.64 -6.44 -4.54
N THR A 154 -9.00 -6.62 -5.80
CA THR A 154 -10.17 -7.39 -6.24
C THR A 154 -9.75 -8.52 -7.16
N GLN A 155 -10.25 -9.73 -6.87
CA GLN A 155 -10.04 -10.92 -7.67
C GLN A 155 -11.38 -11.52 -8.07
N THR A 156 -11.64 -11.58 -9.38
CA THR A 156 -12.82 -12.24 -9.93
C THR A 156 -12.43 -13.59 -10.52
N GLN A 157 -12.95 -14.67 -9.96
CA GLN A 157 -12.83 -16.01 -10.53
C GLN A 157 -14.09 -16.33 -11.32
N ARG A 158 -13.92 -16.74 -12.58
CA ARG A 158 -15.00 -17.26 -13.41
C ARG A 158 -14.88 -18.77 -13.48
N LYS A 159 -15.93 -19.50 -13.13
CA LYS A 159 -16.00 -20.97 -13.26
C LYS A 159 -17.25 -21.34 -14.02
N LEU A 160 -17.15 -22.32 -14.91
CA LEU A 160 -18.33 -22.90 -15.52
C LEU A 160 -19.22 -23.58 -14.48
N ASN A 161 -20.53 -23.39 -14.61
CA ASN A 161 -21.55 -24.16 -13.95
C ASN A 161 -21.65 -25.52 -14.64
N VAL A 162 -20.82 -26.46 -14.16
CA VAL A 162 -20.70 -27.81 -14.71
C VAL A 162 -22.06 -28.54 -14.75
N ASP A 163 -22.91 -28.31 -13.75
CA ASP A 163 -24.22 -28.95 -13.68
C ASP A 163 -25.15 -28.48 -14.78
N VAL A 164 -25.21 -27.17 -15.05
CA VAL A 164 -25.99 -26.60 -16.16
C VAL A 164 -25.47 -27.11 -17.51
N LEU A 165 -24.15 -27.15 -17.71
CA LEU A 165 -23.58 -27.65 -18.97
C LEU A 165 -23.87 -29.13 -19.21
N ASN A 166 -23.84 -29.94 -18.14
CA ASN A 166 -24.19 -31.35 -18.21
C ASN A 166 -25.70 -31.54 -18.50
N GLN A 167 -26.58 -30.71 -17.92
CA GLN A 167 -28.01 -30.72 -18.22
C GLN A 167 -28.30 -30.35 -19.69
N LEU A 168 -27.58 -29.37 -20.22
CA LEU A 168 -27.63 -28.99 -21.64
C LEU A 168 -26.96 -30.03 -22.56
N LYS A 169 -26.32 -31.06 -21.99
CA LYS A 169 -25.58 -32.12 -22.69
C LYS A 169 -24.48 -31.59 -23.61
N ILE A 170 -23.88 -30.45 -23.27
CA ILE A 170 -22.78 -29.87 -24.05
C ILE A 170 -21.53 -30.71 -23.74
N PRO A 171 -20.87 -31.32 -24.75
CA PRO A 171 -19.69 -32.13 -24.52
C PRO A 171 -18.53 -31.25 -24.03
N LYS A 172 -17.76 -31.78 -23.07
CA LYS A 172 -16.50 -31.16 -22.65
C LYS A 172 -15.58 -31.02 -23.85
N GLY A 173 -14.93 -29.86 -23.99
CA GLY A 173 -14.04 -29.57 -25.10
C GLY A 173 -14.09 -28.11 -25.49
N LYS A 174 -13.95 -27.82 -26.78
CA LYS A 174 -13.89 -26.46 -27.31
C LYS A 174 -15.05 -25.57 -26.83
N LEU A 175 -16.28 -26.06 -26.88
CA LEU A 175 -17.48 -25.30 -26.50
C LEU A 175 -17.46 -24.83 -25.03
N TRP A 176 -16.94 -25.66 -24.12
CA TRP A 176 -16.76 -25.25 -22.72
C TRP A 176 -15.68 -24.18 -22.60
N GLY A 177 -14.58 -24.33 -23.36
CA GLY A 177 -13.52 -23.32 -23.43
C GLY A 177 -14.02 -21.97 -23.94
N ASP A 178 -14.83 -21.99 -25.01
CA ASP A 178 -15.45 -20.80 -25.59
C ASP A 178 -16.35 -20.09 -24.54
N LEU A 179 -17.23 -20.85 -23.87
CA LEU A 179 -18.07 -20.33 -22.78
C LEU A 179 -17.25 -19.79 -21.60
N GLN A 180 -16.19 -20.47 -21.20
CA GLN A 180 -15.28 -20.05 -20.12
C GLN A 180 -14.53 -18.75 -20.45
N GLN A 181 -14.27 -18.49 -21.73
CA GLN A 181 -13.69 -17.24 -22.23
C GLN A 181 -14.73 -16.12 -22.39
N GLY A 182 -15.99 -16.38 -22.05
CA GLY A 182 -17.09 -15.41 -22.16
C GLY A 182 -17.75 -15.38 -23.53
N GLN A 183 -17.42 -16.31 -24.45
CA GLN A 183 -18.05 -16.38 -25.76
C GLN A 183 -19.37 -17.15 -25.69
N ASN A 184 -20.40 -16.63 -26.35
CA ASN A 184 -21.65 -17.36 -26.53
C ASN A 184 -21.47 -18.44 -27.60
N ILE A 185 -22.17 -19.56 -27.47
CA ILE A 185 -22.14 -20.64 -28.45
C ILE A 185 -23.53 -20.94 -28.98
N GLU A 186 -23.59 -21.65 -30.12
CA GLU A 186 -24.80 -22.38 -30.49
C GLU A 186 -24.66 -23.86 -30.14
N TRP A 187 -25.71 -24.42 -29.58
CA TRP A 187 -25.81 -25.83 -29.26
C TRP A 187 -27.24 -26.33 -29.50
N ASN A 188 -27.40 -27.39 -30.31
CA ASN A 188 -28.71 -27.95 -30.69
C ASN A 188 -29.71 -26.91 -31.25
N GLY A 189 -29.24 -25.93 -32.01
CA GLY A 189 -30.08 -24.87 -32.58
C GLY A 189 -30.56 -23.83 -31.56
N GLN A 190 -30.00 -23.82 -30.35
CA GLN A 190 -30.23 -22.80 -29.33
C GLN A 190 -28.94 -22.04 -29.02
N SER A 191 -29.06 -20.74 -28.78
CA SER A 191 -27.94 -19.94 -28.29
C SER A 191 -27.77 -20.17 -26.79
N VAL A 192 -26.55 -20.48 -26.36
CA VAL A 192 -26.16 -20.59 -24.96
C VAL A 192 -25.26 -19.41 -24.64
N LEU A 193 -25.73 -18.52 -23.76
CA LEU A 193 -24.98 -17.35 -23.35
C LEU A 193 -23.96 -17.73 -22.29
N SER A 194 -22.73 -17.22 -22.40
CA SER A 194 -21.65 -17.51 -21.45
C SER A 194 -22.01 -17.09 -20.03
N GLN A 195 -22.72 -15.97 -19.88
CA GLN A 195 -23.19 -15.45 -18.59
C GLN A 195 -24.16 -16.38 -17.85
N ASP A 196 -24.94 -17.20 -18.58
CA ASP A 196 -25.94 -18.09 -17.98
C ASP A 196 -25.29 -19.36 -17.39
N VAL A 197 -24.06 -19.65 -17.82
CA VAL A 197 -23.30 -20.83 -17.42
C VAL A 197 -22.00 -20.49 -16.70
N LEU A 198 -21.68 -19.20 -16.49
CA LEU A 198 -20.53 -18.77 -15.72
C LEU A 198 -20.94 -18.34 -14.32
N ILE A 199 -20.41 -19.02 -13.32
CA ILE A 199 -20.44 -18.60 -11.93
C ILE A 199 -19.25 -17.64 -11.73
N GLN A 200 -19.54 -16.39 -11.40
CA GLN A 200 -18.54 -15.40 -11.04
C GLN A 200 -18.48 -15.29 -9.51
N ASN A 201 -17.29 -15.49 -8.95
CA ASN A 201 -17.01 -15.21 -7.55
C ASN A 201 -15.99 -14.07 -7.47
N THR A 202 -16.42 -12.93 -6.94
CA THR A 202 -15.58 -11.75 -6.75
C THR A 202 -15.26 -11.63 -5.27
N GLN A 203 -13.97 -11.64 -4.95
CA GLN A 203 -13.46 -11.38 -3.61
C GLN A 203 -12.64 -10.11 -3.64
N SER A 204 -12.72 -9.32 -2.57
CA SER A 204 -11.89 -8.14 -2.40
C SER A 204 -11.28 -8.13 -1.00
N VAL A 205 -10.09 -7.55 -0.89
CA VAL A 205 -9.46 -7.23 0.39
C VAL A 205 -8.98 -5.79 0.36
N TYR A 206 -9.09 -5.10 1.50
CA TYR A 206 -8.78 -3.68 1.63
C TYR A 206 -7.75 -3.46 2.73
N ALA A 207 -6.73 -2.65 2.43
CA ALA A 207 -5.69 -2.27 3.37
C ALA A 207 -5.49 -0.75 3.31
N ILE A 208 -5.31 -0.11 4.46
CA ILE A 208 -5.06 1.33 4.56
C ILE A 208 -3.62 1.55 5.01
N VAL A 209 -2.94 2.50 4.35
CA VAL A 209 -1.63 3.01 4.74
C VAL A 209 -1.80 4.46 5.15
N GLY A 210 -1.70 4.72 6.46
CA GLY A 210 -1.74 6.06 7.02
C GLY A 210 -0.44 6.81 6.79
N GLY A 211 -0.55 8.08 6.39
CA GLY A 211 0.52 9.05 6.60
C GLY A 211 0.58 9.50 8.07
N ASP A 212 1.45 10.47 8.32
CA ASP A 212 1.60 11.06 9.65
C ASP A 212 0.31 11.73 10.10
N ASN A 213 -0.06 11.51 11.36
CA ASN A 213 -1.36 11.84 11.92
C ASN A 213 -1.37 11.79 13.44
N ASP A 214 -2.05 12.74 14.11
CA ASP A 214 -2.34 12.71 15.56
C ASP A 214 -3.79 12.36 15.91
N GLN A 215 -4.65 12.12 14.93
CA GLN A 215 -6.07 11.78 15.12
C GLN A 215 -6.42 10.47 14.39
N PRO A 216 -6.04 9.28 14.91
CA PRO A 216 -6.34 7.99 14.28
C PRO A 216 -7.83 7.82 13.93
N GLU A 217 -8.73 8.42 14.70
CA GLU A 217 -10.18 8.37 14.53
C GLU A 217 -10.68 8.92 13.19
N LEU A 218 -9.90 9.74 12.49
CA LEU A 218 -10.24 10.21 11.13
C LEU A 218 -10.38 9.04 10.15
N LEU A 219 -9.77 7.90 10.45
CA LEU A 219 -9.85 6.68 9.66
C LEU A 219 -11.03 5.77 10.04
N SER A 220 -11.87 6.15 11.00
CA SER A 220 -12.96 5.28 11.52
C SER A 220 -13.84 4.70 10.42
N ASN A 221 -14.30 5.54 9.48
CA ASN A 221 -15.16 5.09 8.38
C ASN A 221 -14.42 4.20 7.38
N ALA A 222 -13.18 4.56 7.04
CA ALA A 222 -12.37 3.80 6.08
C ALA A 222 -12.02 2.42 6.62
N CYS A 223 -11.68 2.34 7.91
CA CYS A 223 -11.23 1.10 8.53
C CYS A 223 -12.37 0.09 8.79
N GLN A 224 -13.66 0.48 8.71
CA GLN A 224 -14.77 -0.47 8.87
C GLN A 224 -14.72 -1.62 7.85
N ASP A 225 -14.26 -1.33 6.63
CA ASP A 225 -14.13 -2.32 5.55
C ASP A 225 -12.68 -2.82 5.38
N ALA A 226 -11.74 -2.34 6.21
CA ALA A 226 -10.33 -2.66 6.07
C ALA A 226 -9.94 -3.92 6.86
N ALA A 227 -9.21 -4.81 6.20
CA ALA A 227 -8.60 -5.96 6.86
C ALA A 227 -7.25 -5.59 7.52
N LEU A 228 -6.63 -4.49 7.12
CA LEU A 228 -5.32 -4.06 7.60
C LEU A 228 -5.24 -2.54 7.67
N LEU A 229 -4.72 -2.02 8.79
CA LEU A 229 -4.18 -0.67 8.91
C LEU A 229 -2.67 -0.71 9.10
N ILE A 230 -1.93 0.04 8.30
CA ILE A 230 -0.52 0.38 8.52
C ILE A 230 -0.49 1.82 9.00
N HIS A 231 -0.04 2.07 10.23
CA HIS A 231 -0.12 3.39 10.85
C HIS A 231 1.18 3.77 11.58
N GLU A 232 1.46 5.07 11.63
CA GLU A 232 2.55 5.59 12.45
C GLU A 232 2.32 5.32 13.94
N THR A 233 3.40 5.01 14.66
CA THR A 233 3.42 4.87 16.12
C THR A 233 4.69 5.55 16.64
N THR A 234 4.82 6.83 16.31
CA THR A 234 6.07 7.58 16.49
C THR A 234 6.57 7.54 17.93
N TYR A 235 5.66 7.47 18.91
CA TYR A 235 5.97 7.46 20.34
C TYR A 235 5.20 6.40 21.12
N THR A 236 5.70 6.04 22.31
CA THR A 236 4.82 5.57 23.39
C THR A 236 4.06 6.77 23.98
N GLN A 237 2.92 6.55 24.62
CA GLN A 237 2.13 7.64 25.19
C GLN A 237 2.96 8.44 26.22
N SER A 238 3.72 7.73 27.06
CA SER A 238 4.55 8.36 28.09
C SER A 238 5.62 9.31 27.53
N ILE A 239 6.07 9.09 26.29
CA ILE A 239 7.01 9.97 25.59
C ILE A 239 6.26 11.10 24.91
N LEU A 240 5.12 10.82 24.27
CA LEU A 240 4.29 11.85 23.65
C LEU A 240 3.86 12.90 24.68
N ASP A 241 3.47 12.49 25.88
CA ASP A 241 3.07 13.39 26.98
C ASP A 241 4.21 14.35 27.39
N LYS A 242 5.47 13.93 27.25
CA LYS A 242 6.65 14.76 27.54
C LYS A 242 7.04 15.68 26.39
N VAL A 243 6.90 15.20 25.16
CA VAL A 243 7.21 15.96 23.94
C VAL A 243 6.14 17.02 23.67
N GLY A 244 4.89 16.74 24.04
CA GLY A 244 3.73 17.59 23.80
C GLY A 244 3.12 17.40 22.41
N ALA A 245 2.00 18.08 22.15
CA ALA A 245 1.22 17.94 20.91
C ALA A 245 1.85 18.59 19.67
N GLY A 246 2.94 19.37 19.82
CA GLY A 246 3.54 20.14 18.74
C GLY A 246 3.94 19.35 17.49
N PRO A 247 4.50 18.13 17.59
CA PRO A 247 4.83 17.31 16.42
C PRO A 247 3.63 16.78 15.64
N MET A 248 2.43 16.73 16.24
CA MET A 248 1.20 16.17 15.64
C MET A 248 1.37 14.74 15.12
N HIS A 249 1.88 13.85 15.98
CA HIS A 249 2.03 12.41 15.73
C HIS A 249 1.22 11.57 16.70
N SER A 250 0.97 10.31 16.33
CA SER A 250 0.25 9.34 17.16
C SER A 250 1.18 8.56 18.08
N SER A 251 0.68 8.20 19.26
CA SER A 251 1.33 7.21 20.12
C SER A 251 0.86 5.79 19.82
N ALA A 252 1.63 4.79 20.25
CA ALA A 252 1.24 3.39 20.20
C ALA A 252 -0.09 3.14 20.93
N LYS A 253 -0.28 3.73 22.12
CA LYS A 253 -1.55 3.68 22.85
C LYS A 253 -2.72 4.21 22.01
N MET A 254 -2.59 5.41 21.43
CA MET A 254 -3.68 6.06 20.67
C MET A 254 -4.12 5.18 19.50
N VAL A 255 -3.16 4.64 18.74
CA VAL A 255 -3.45 3.77 17.59
C VAL A 255 -4.06 2.44 18.04
N ALA A 256 -3.57 1.87 19.14
CA ALA A 256 -4.09 0.62 19.67
C ALA A 256 -5.53 0.76 20.18
N GLU A 257 -5.84 1.81 20.96
CA GLU A 257 -7.19 2.10 21.42
C GLU A 257 -8.15 2.36 20.25
N PHE A 258 -7.69 3.08 19.22
CA PHE A 258 -8.46 3.26 17.99
C PHE A 258 -8.74 1.92 17.30
N ALA A 259 -7.70 1.12 17.02
CA ALA A 259 -7.83 -0.16 16.34
C ALA A 259 -8.76 -1.13 17.09
N GLU A 260 -8.67 -1.16 18.42
CA GLU A 260 -9.56 -1.94 19.29
C GLU A 260 -11.01 -1.45 19.18
N SER A 261 -11.25 -0.13 19.23
CA SER A 261 -12.59 0.46 19.22
C SER A 261 -13.40 0.13 17.95
N ILE A 262 -12.71 -0.11 16.82
CA ILE A 262 -13.31 -0.50 15.55
C ILE A 262 -13.17 -1.99 15.23
N GLN A 263 -12.62 -2.77 16.15
CA GLN A 263 -12.37 -4.21 15.99
C GLN A 263 -11.54 -4.54 14.74
N LEU A 264 -10.53 -3.73 14.46
CA LEU A 264 -9.67 -3.90 13.29
C LEU A 264 -9.00 -5.29 13.32
N PRO A 265 -8.97 -6.06 12.22
CA PRO A 265 -8.38 -7.39 12.24
C PRO A 265 -6.86 -7.40 12.39
N ASN A 266 -6.18 -6.50 11.66
CA ASN A 266 -4.71 -6.46 11.63
C ASN A 266 -4.16 -5.03 11.69
N LEU A 267 -3.11 -4.82 12.47
CA LEU A 267 -2.35 -3.56 12.58
C LEU A 267 -0.87 -3.80 12.26
N ILE A 268 -0.26 -2.95 11.43
CA ILE A 268 1.21 -2.86 11.33
C ILE A 268 1.64 -1.46 11.78
N ALA A 269 2.40 -1.42 12.86
CA ALA A 269 2.98 -0.21 13.41
C ALA A 269 4.31 0.12 12.71
N THR A 270 4.48 1.37 12.29
CA THR A 270 5.70 1.85 11.62
C THR A 270 6.03 3.29 12.06
N HIS A 271 6.97 3.94 11.36
CA HIS A 271 7.35 5.34 11.54
C HIS A 271 7.80 5.62 12.98
N LEU A 272 8.71 4.80 13.49
CA LEU A 272 9.17 4.89 14.87
C LEU A 272 10.15 6.05 15.03
N SER A 273 10.02 6.83 16.11
CA SER A 273 11.03 7.83 16.46
C SER A 273 12.40 7.17 16.59
N ALA A 274 13.45 7.82 16.07
CA ALA A 274 14.85 7.35 16.15
C ALA A 274 15.35 7.02 17.58
N ARG A 275 14.61 7.44 18.62
CA ARG A 275 14.86 7.01 20.00
C ARG A 275 14.69 5.50 20.21
N TYR A 276 13.82 4.84 19.46
CA TYR A 276 13.55 3.40 19.55
C TYR A 276 14.40 2.59 18.56
N HIS A 277 15.70 2.89 18.49
CA HIS A 277 16.62 2.28 17.54
C HIS A 277 17.10 0.88 17.96
N ASP A 278 16.89 0.51 19.22
CA ASP A 278 17.29 -0.78 19.79
C ASP A 278 16.08 -1.69 20.06
N ALA A 279 16.36 -2.96 20.35
CA ALA A 279 15.32 -3.97 20.59
C ALA A 279 14.42 -3.62 21.78
N GLN A 280 14.97 -2.97 22.83
CA GLN A 280 14.20 -2.57 24.01
C GLN A 280 13.20 -1.46 23.67
N GLY A 281 13.63 -0.47 22.88
CA GLY A 281 12.77 0.59 22.40
C GLY A 281 11.62 0.05 21.55
N VAL A 282 11.91 -0.81 20.58
CA VAL A 282 10.87 -1.45 19.75
C VAL A 282 9.92 -2.30 20.60
N GLN A 283 10.45 -3.05 21.58
CA GLN A 283 9.63 -3.83 22.50
C GLN A 283 8.71 -2.94 23.34
N SER A 284 9.13 -1.74 23.73
CA SER A 284 8.28 -0.82 24.49
C SER A 284 7.04 -0.36 23.70
N ILE A 285 7.18 -0.14 22.39
CA ILE A 285 6.07 0.16 21.48
C ILE A 285 5.13 -1.04 21.39
N GLY A 286 5.67 -2.24 21.16
CA GLY A 286 4.88 -3.47 21.08
C GLY A 286 4.13 -3.81 22.37
N ASN A 287 4.76 -3.62 23.52
CA ASN A 287 4.12 -3.84 24.83
C ASN A 287 2.96 -2.86 25.06
N GLU A 288 3.12 -1.59 24.65
CA GLU A 288 2.04 -0.60 24.78
C GLU A 288 0.87 -0.95 23.85
N ILE A 289 1.12 -1.36 22.60
CA ILE A 289 0.06 -1.80 21.68
C ILE A 289 -0.69 -3.01 22.26
N ALA A 290 0.03 -4.04 22.72
CA ALA A 290 -0.55 -5.26 23.28
C ALA A 290 -1.41 -5.03 24.54
N GLN A 291 -1.23 -3.89 25.23
CA GLN A 291 -2.03 -3.54 26.39
C GLN A 291 -3.45 -3.07 26.01
N TYR A 292 -3.63 -2.48 24.83
CA TYR A 292 -4.87 -1.81 24.43
C TYR A 292 -5.54 -2.41 23.18
N TYR A 293 -4.82 -3.25 22.42
CA TYR A 293 -5.33 -3.89 21.21
C TYR A 293 -5.14 -5.41 21.24
N HIS A 294 -6.22 -6.15 20.99
CA HIS A 294 -6.25 -7.63 21.07
C HIS A 294 -6.29 -8.32 19.70
N GLY A 295 -6.25 -7.56 18.61
CA GLY A 295 -6.14 -8.12 17.26
C GLY A 295 -4.70 -8.52 16.91
N ASN A 296 -4.50 -8.92 15.65
CA ASN A 296 -3.18 -9.30 15.18
C ASN A 296 -2.34 -8.05 14.89
N PHE A 297 -1.12 -7.94 15.44
CA PHE A 297 -0.26 -6.80 15.14
C PHE A 297 1.20 -7.15 14.93
N TYR A 298 1.89 -6.29 14.17
CA TYR A 298 3.33 -6.33 13.96
C TYR A 298 3.94 -4.93 14.14
N ILE A 299 5.22 -4.90 14.52
CA ILE A 299 6.03 -3.68 14.44
C ILE A 299 6.96 -3.86 13.24
N ALA A 300 6.78 -3.05 12.20
CA ALA A 300 7.57 -3.17 10.99
C ALA A 300 9.04 -2.85 11.25
N ASP A 301 9.93 -3.63 10.64
CA ASP A 301 11.33 -3.27 10.42
C ASP A 301 11.62 -3.15 8.92
N ASP A 302 12.73 -2.51 8.60
CA ASP A 302 13.18 -2.37 7.22
C ASP A 302 13.38 -3.75 6.58
N PHE A 303 12.80 -3.91 5.39
CA PHE A 303 12.70 -5.11 4.56
C PHE A 303 11.82 -6.25 5.07
N ASP A 304 11.10 -6.05 6.17
CA ASP A 304 10.04 -6.97 6.51
C ASP A 304 9.02 -7.07 5.37
N GLN A 305 8.58 -8.30 5.11
CA GLN A 305 7.58 -8.58 4.10
C GLN A 305 6.36 -9.27 4.71
N TYR A 306 5.20 -8.68 4.43
CA TYR A 306 3.90 -9.14 4.91
C TYR A 306 2.99 -9.45 3.73
N GLU A 307 2.14 -10.46 3.88
CA GLU A 307 1.12 -10.83 2.91
C GLU A 307 -0.26 -10.76 3.55
N LEU A 308 -1.18 -10.04 2.91
CA LEU A 308 -2.60 -10.00 3.22
C LEU A 308 -3.37 -10.76 2.14
N ASN A 309 -3.96 -11.90 2.52
CA ASN A 309 -4.68 -12.76 1.60
C ASN A 309 -6.11 -12.24 1.31
N MET A 310 -6.82 -12.89 0.39
CA MET A 310 -8.19 -12.47 0.00
C MET A 310 -9.24 -12.70 1.10
N HIS A 311 -8.88 -13.37 2.19
CA HIS A 311 -9.72 -13.60 3.37
C HIS A 311 -9.43 -12.59 4.50
N GLY A 312 -8.48 -11.67 4.31
CA GLY A 312 -8.10 -10.69 5.31
C GLY A 312 -7.11 -11.21 6.36
N GLU A 313 -6.48 -12.36 6.14
CA GLU A 313 -5.46 -12.90 7.04
C GLU A 313 -4.09 -12.29 6.69
N LEU A 314 -3.41 -11.73 7.68
CA LEU A 314 -2.08 -11.15 7.54
C LEU A 314 -1.01 -12.13 8.04
N THR A 315 0.04 -12.33 7.25
CA THR A 315 1.19 -13.15 7.64
C THR A 315 2.50 -12.42 7.33
N GLN A 316 3.47 -12.50 8.25
CA GLN A 316 4.84 -12.08 7.98
C GLN A 316 5.63 -13.27 7.42
N PHE A 317 6.13 -13.17 6.19
CA PHE A 317 6.81 -14.29 5.52
C PHE A 317 8.31 -14.07 5.28
N ARG A 318 8.80 -12.84 5.50
CA ARG A 318 10.23 -12.53 5.55
C ARG A 318 10.48 -11.44 6.58
N THR A 319 11.56 -11.59 7.33
CA THR A 319 12.02 -10.62 8.34
C THR A 319 13.42 -10.13 8.00
N GLY A 320 13.66 -8.84 8.26
CA GLY A 320 15.00 -8.26 8.25
C GLY A 320 15.70 -8.16 6.89
N LYS A 321 16.97 -7.75 6.93
CA LYS A 321 17.72 -7.34 5.75
C LYS A 321 18.05 -8.54 4.82
N PRO A 322 17.74 -8.47 3.52
CA PRO A 322 17.95 -9.57 2.58
C PRO A 322 19.39 -10.09 2.44
N TRP A 323 20.37 -9.31 2.90
CA TRP A 323 21.81 -9.63 2.85
C TRP A 323 22.38 -10.15 4.18
N GLU A 324 21.60 -10.08 5.27
CA GLU A 324 21.96 -10.68 6.56
C GLU A 324 21.44 -12.12 6.54
N LYS A 325 22.21 -13.01 5.89
CA LYS A 325 22.04 -14.46 5.93
C LYS A 325 23.22 -15.09 6.65
#